data_AF-A0A2N3AIZ9-F1
#
_entry.id   AF-A0A2N3AIZ9-F1
#
_cell.length_a   1.000
_cell.length_b   1.000
_cell.length_c   1.000
_cell.angle_alpha   90.00
_cell.angle_beta   90.00
_cell.angle_gamma   90.00
#
_symmetry.space_group_name_H-M   'P 1'
#
loop_
_entity.id
_entity.type
_entity.pdbx_description
1 polymer ?
#
loop_
_entity_poly.entity_id
_entity_poly.type
_entity_poly.pdbx_seq_one_letter_code
_entity_poly.pdbx_strand_id
1 'polypeptide(L)'
;MERKSITLLGLIVFFIFSLFLTILAKEQAYDFRKTNWGMSKEQVRATEEKRPDFEADTTLGYDVTISGKDFACIYSFLEDKLYNSGYFFTGEHTNKNLYIDDYEELKETLTKKYGKPKMDFPGVWKNDLYKDDKSHWGMAISVGHLAYGNSWETPNTKISLMLSGDNYKIELVLSYTSKGLEEWVKQIKEKESSKDF
;
A
#
# COMPACT_ATOMS: atom_id res chain seq x y z
N MET A 1 24.62 -57.67 41.62
CA MET A 1 24.43 -57.76 40.16
C MET A 1 22.93 -57.90 39.99
N GLU A 2 22.13 -56.93 39.56
CA GLU A 2 22.25 -56.01 38.43
C GLU A 2 21.69 -54.62 38.76
N ARG A 3 22.13 -53.61 38.01
CA ARG A 3 21.74 -52.20 38.16
C ARG A 3 20.43 -51.92 37.40
N LYS A 4 19.55 -51.18 38.08
CA LYS A 4 18.22 -50.75 37.67
C LYS A 4 18.22 -49.84 36.44
N SER A 5 17.23 -50.09 35.59
CA SER A 5 16.73 -49.28 34.48
C SER A 5 16.36 -47.87 34.95
N ILE A 6 17.18 -46.85 34.65
CA ILE A 6 16.87 -45.43 34.92
C ILE A 6 17.11 -44.52 33.70
N THR A 7 17.64 -45.04 32.60
CA THR A 7 18.04 -44.19 31.45
C THR A 7 16.93 -43.85 30.45
N LEU A 8 15.69 -44.33 30.60
CA LEU A 8 14.66 -44.13 29.57
C LEU A 8 13.66 -42.98 29.83
N LEU A 9 13.61 -42.41 31.04
CA LEU A 9 12.59 -41.38 31.36
C LEU A 9 13.04 -39.94 31.07
N GLY A 10 14.35 -39.67 31.00
CA GLY A 10 14.90 -38.32 30.81
C GLY A 10 14.88 -37.81 29.36
N LEU A 11 14.88 -38.71 28.37
CA LEU A 11 14.91 -38.34 26.95
C LEU A 11 13.54 -37.96 26.39
N ILE A 12 12.46 -38.53 26.93
CA ILE A 12 11.08 -38.27 26.46
C ILE A 12 10.61 -36.87 26.91
N VAL A 13 11.01 -36.41 28.10
CA VAL A 13 10.63 -35.07 28.60
C VAL A 13 11.37 -33.95 27.86
N PHE A 14 12.64 -34.17 27.46
CA PHE A 14 13.39 -33.20 26.66
C PHE A 14 12.87 -33.09 25.21
N PHE A 15 12.38 -34.19 24.63
CA PHE A 15 11.79 -34.19 23.30
C PHE A 15 10.40 -33.53 23.25
N ILE A 16 9.62 -33.64 24.34
CA ILE A 16 8.32 -32.95 24.44
C ILE A 16 8.53 -31.46 24.68
N PHE A 17 9.58 -31.03 25.39
CA PHE A 17 9.87 -29.60 25.58
C PHE A 17 10.48 -28.92 24.34
N SER A 18 11.19 -29.67 23.48
CA SER A 18 11.65 -29.14 22.18
C SER A 18 10.54 -29.08 21.12
N LEU A 19 9.43 -29.80 21.31
CA LEU A 19 8.30 -29.81 20.37
C LEU A 19 7.24 -28.71 20.67
N PHE A 20 7.44 -27.90 21.71
CA PHE A 20 6.60 -26.74 22.03
C PHE A 20 7.19 -25.40 21.56
N LEU A 21 8.26 -25.40 20.76
CA LEU A 21 8.83 -24.17 20.19
C LEU A 21 8.81 -24.11 18.67
N THR A 22 8.02 -24.95 18.00
CA THR A 22 7.41 -24.52 16.75
C THR A 22 6.10 -23.84 17.12
N ILE A 23 6.20 -22.64 17.71
CA ILE A 23 5.17 -21.64 17.48
C ILE A 23 5.10 -21.59 15.96
N LEU A 24 4.04 -22.16 15.38
CA LEU A 24 3.57 -21.75 14.08
C LEU A 24 3.41 -20.25 14.23
N ALA A 25 4.45 -19.50 13.90
CA ALA A 25 4.35 -18.09 13.61
C ALA A 25 3.41 -18.08 12.41
N LYS A 26 2.10 -18.06 12.69
CA LYS A 26 1.11 -17.71 11.71
C LYS A 26 1.63 -16.38 11.20
N GLU A 27 2.15 -16.40 9.97
CA GLU A 27 2.69 -15.22 9.32
C GLU A 27 1.69 -14.11 9.60
N GLN A 28 2.11 -13.13 10.42
CA GLN A 28 1.17 -12.16 10.92
C GLN A 28 0.67 -11.42 9.68
N ALA A 29 -0.59 -11.66 9.32
CA ALA A 29 -1.16 -11.09 8.13
C ALA A 29 -1.30 -9.58 8.37
N TYR A 30 -0.31 -8.84 7.89
CA TYR A 30 -0.31 -7.39 7.94
C TYR A 30 -1.21 -6.83 6.85
N ASP A 31 -1.93 -5.75 7.16
CA ASP A 31 -2.76 -5.06 6.19
C ASP A 31 -1.92 -4.31 5.13
N PHE A 32 -0.77 -3.76 5.56
CA PHE A 32 0.20 -3.07 4.71
C PHE A 32 1.63 -3.19 5.29
N ARG A 33 2.58 -3.71 4.52
CA ARG A 33 3.97 -3.97 4.96
C ARG A 33 4.01 -4.70 6.31
N LYS A 34 4.56 -4.12 7.37
CA LYS A 34 4.61 -4.68 8.74
C LYS A 34 3.60 -3.99 9.69
N THR A 35 2.53 -3.40 9.14
CA THR A 35 1.55 -2.59 9.88
C THR A 35 0.13 -3.13 9.72
N ASN A 36 -0.75 -2.77 10.66
CA ASN A 36 -2.19 -3.03 10.61
C ASN A 36 -2.97 -1.72 10.77
N TRP A 37 -4.18 -1.69 10.23
CA TRP A 37 -5.06 -0.53 10.38
C TRP A 37 -5.36 -0.25 11.85
N GLY A 38 -5.39 1.03 12.22
CA GLY A 38 -5.60 1.50 13.58
C GLY A 38 -4.34 1.57 14.45
N MET A 39 -3.17 1.17 13.96
CA MET A 39 -1.90 1.43 14.65
C MET A 39 -1.66 2.93 14.83
N SER A 40 -1.04 3.32 15.94
CA SER A 40 -0.60 4.70 16.17
C SER A 40 0.58 5.10 15.31
N LYS A 41 0.85 6.40 15.21
CA LYS A 41 2.00 6.93 14.48
C LYS A 41 3.32 6.38 15.04
N GLU A 42 3.45 6.29 16.36
CA GLU A 42 4.63 5.72 17.03
C GLU A 42 4.75 4.22 16.78
N GLN A 43 3.63 3.48 16.80
CA GLN A 43 3.63 2.05 16.50
C GLN A 43 4.11 1.80 15.07
N VAL A 44 3.60 2.55 14.09
CA VAL A 44 4.03 2.44 12.69
C VAL A 44 5.51 2.81 12.54
N ARG A 45 5.95 3.90 13.17
CA ARG A 45 7.37 4.31 13.16
C ARG A 45 8.29 3.18 13.66
N ALA A 46 7.89 2.46 14.70
CA ALA A 46 8.67 1.36 15.26
C ALA A 46 8.78 0.13 14.32
N THR A 47 7.97 0.05 13.25
CA THR A 47 8.04 -1.04 12.27
C THR A 47 9.06 -0.80 11.15
N GLU A 48 9.55 0.45 11.01
CA GLU A 48 10.48 0.86 9.97
C GLU A 48 11.91 0.86 10.50
N GLU A 49 12.85 0.49 9.63
CA GLU A 49 14.28 0.32 10.00
C GLU A 49 15.04 1.64 10.06
N LYS A 50 14.47 2.70 9.48
CA LYS A 50 15.04 4.04 9.43
C LYS A 50 14.08 5.07 9.99
N ARG A 51 14.59 6.28 10.24
CA ARG A 51 13.74 7.44 10.53
C ARG A 51 12.95 7.84 9.26
N PRO A 52 11.77 8.46 9.41
CA PRO A 52 11.04 9.02 8.28
C PRO A 52 11.88 10.07 7.55
N ASP A 53 11.80 10.08 6.22
CA ASP A 53 12.40 11.14 5.39
C ASP A 53 11.48 12.39 5.37
N PHE A 54 10.17 12.17 5.56
CA PHE A 54 9.18 13.22 5.76
C PHE A 54 8.29 12.91 6.95
N GLU A 55 7.94 13.94 7.74
CA GLU A 55 7.04 13.80 8.87
C GLU A 55 6.20 15.07 9.05
N ALA A 56 4.90 14.88 9.25
CA ALA A 56 3.94 15.91 9.66
C ALA A 56 3.02 15.32 10.75
N ASP A 57 2.18 16.14 11.38
CA ASP A 57 1.32 15.71 12.50
C ASP A 57 0.52 14.43 12.19
N THR A 58 -0.02 14.33 10.97
CA THR A 58 -0.86 13.23 10.51
C THR A 58 -0.19 12.35 9.46
N THR A 59 1.14 12.44 9.28
CA THR A 59 1.83 11.74 8.18
C THR A 59 3.23 11.28 8.55
N LEU A 60 3.58 10.07 8.09
CA LEU A 60 4.97 9.60 7.98
C LEU A 60 5.27 9.26 6.53
N GLY A 61 6.41 9.71 6.01
CA GLY A 61 6.87 9.44 4.66
C GLY A 61 8.27 8.84 4.63
N TYR A 62 8.46 7.85 3.77
CA TYR A 62 9.72 7.17 3.56
C TYR A 62 10.02 7.04 2.07
N ASP A 63 11.17 7.49 1.63
CA ASP A 63 11.68 7.22 0.30
C ASP A 63 12.08 5.75 0.18
N VAL A 64 11.51 5.08 -0.82
CA VAL A 64 11.70 3.65 -1.09
C VAL A 64 11.90 3.42 -2.58
N THR A 65 12.70 2.42 -2.91
CA THR A 65 12.85 1.95 -4.30
C THR A 65 12.11 0.62 -4.45
N ILE A 66 11.20 0.54 -5.42
CA ILE A 66 10.42 -0.66 -5.74
C ILE A 66 10.70 -1.01 -7.19
N SER A 67 11.25 -2.20 -7.44
CA SER A 67 11.60 -2.66 -8.79
C SER A 67 12.45 -1.67 -9.59
N GLY A 68 13.40 -1.00 -8.92
CA GLY A 68 14.30 -0.01 -9.54
C GLY A 68 13.67 1.35 -9.83
N LYS A 69 12.47 1.61 -9.34
CA LYS A 69 11.74 2.89 -9.45
C LYS A 69 11.58 3.54 -8.08
N ASP A 70 11.67 4.87 -8.03
CA ASP A 70 11.60 5.61 -6.79
C ASP A 70 10.16 6.02 -6.44
N PHE A 71 9.82 5.81 -5.18
CA PHE A 71 8.51 6.13 -4.61
C PHE A 71 8.68 6.75 -3.21
N ALA A 72 7.71 7.57 -2.84
CA ALA A 72 7.43 7.88 -1.43
C ALA A 72 6.39 6.88 -0.89
N CYS A 73 6.77 6.11 0.13
CA CYS A 73 5.85 5.33 0.95
C CYS A 73 5.27 6.24 2.04
N ILE A 74 3.97 6.51 1.95
CA ILE A 74 3.26 7.41 2.87
C ILE A 74 2.33 6.62 3.77
N TYR A 75 2.32 6.97 5.05
CA TYR A 75 1.36 6.52 6.06
C TYR A 75 0.54 7.72 6.52
N SER A 76 -0.78 7.62 6.43
CA SER A 76 -1.73 8.68 6.79
C SER A 76 -2.51 8.31 8.04
N PHE A 77 -2.51 9.23 9.00
CA PHE A 77 -3.13 9.06 10.31
C PHE A 77 -4.29 10.04 10.48
N LEU A 78 -5.30 9.62 11.21
CA LEU A 78 -6.39 10.47 11.70
C LEU A 78 -6.60 10.13 13.16
N GLU A 79 -6.69 11.11 14.05
CA GLU A 79 -6.78 10.89 15.51
C GLU A 79 -5.80 9.79 16.01
N ASP A 80 -4.55 9.84 15.54
CA ASP A 80 -3.49 8.86 15.84
C ASP A 80 -3.82 7.40 15.46
N LYS A 81 -4.58 7.19 14.39
CA LYS A 81 -4.89 5.87 13.85
C LYS A 81 -4.55 5.80 12.37
N LEU A 82 -3.75 4.81 12.01
CA LEU A 82 -3.43 4.50 10.62
C LEU A 82 -4.69 4.05 9.88
N TYR A 83 -5.11 4.81 8.87
CA TYR A 83 -6.29 4.46 8.07
C TYR A 83 -6.00 4.33 6.57
N ASN A 84 -4.88 4.88 6.11
CA ASN A 84 -4.46 4.85 4.72
C ASN A 84 -2.94 4.80 4.62
N SER A 85 -2.43 4.10 3.61
CA SER A 85 -1.03 4.12 3.24
C SER A 85 -0.89 3.95 1.73
N GLY A 86 0.26 4.27 1.16
CA GLY A 86 0.44 4.09 -0.27
C GLY A 86 1.84 4.41 -0.75
N TYR A 87 2.05 4.13 -2.03
CA TYR A 87 3.24 4.48 -2.77
C TYR A 87 2.90 5.54 -3.80
N PHE A 88 3.65 6.63 -3.77
CA PHE A 88 3.53 7.76 -4.68
C PHE A 88 4.79 7.78 -5.52
N PHE A 89 4.67 7.59 -6.83
CA PHE A 89 5.83 7.60 -7.71
C PHE A 89 6.50 8.98 -7.66
N THR A 90 7.80 9.01 -7.40
CA THR A 90 8.60 10.25 -7.29
C THR A 90 9.58 10.42 -8.45
N GLY A 91 9.64 9.45 -9.36
CA GLY A 91 10.45 9.55 -10.57
C GLY A 91 9.89 10.56 -11.58
N GLU A 92 10.76 10.97 -12.50
CA GLU A 92 10.42 11.88 -13.59
C GLU A 92 10.67 11.23 -14.95
N HIS A 93 9.74 11.40 -15.88
CA HIS A 93 9.93 11.01 -17.28
C HIS A 93 9.85 12.20 -18.22
N THR A 94 10.89 12.37 -19.05
CA THR A 94 10.83 13.33 -20.17
C THR A 94 9.75 12.93 -21.17
N ASN A 95 9.64 11.62 -21.46
CA ASN A 95 8.56 11.08 -22.27
C ASN A 95 7.37 10.72 -21.37
N LYS A 96 6.30 11.51 -21.41
CA LYS A 96 5.11 11.32 -20.57
C LYS A 96 4.40 9.98 -20.78
N ASN A 97 4.58 9.30 -21.92
CA ASN A 97 3.98 7.99 -22.14
C ASN A 97 4.58 6.91 -21.23
N LEU A 98 5.81 7.10 -20.72
CA LEU A 98 6.45 6.12 -19.83
C LEU A 98 5.72 5.97 -18.50
N TYR A 99 4.96 6.98 -18.05
CA TYR A 99 4.07 6.83 -16.89
C TYR A 99 2.95 5.82 -17.12
N ILE A 100 2.50 5.64 -18.37
CA ILE A 100 1.51 4.62 -18.74
C ILE A 100 2.14 3.23 -18.64
N ASP A 101 3.38 3.08 -19.11
CA ASP A 101 4.12 1.82 -19.01
C ASP A 101 4.33 1.43 -17.53
N ASP A 102 4.68 2.40 -16.67
CA ASP A 102 4.81 2.18 -15.22
C ASP A 102 3.49 1.73 -14.58
N TYR A 103 2.38 2.35 -14.97
CA TYR A 103 1.05 1.96 -14.50
C TYR A 103 0.71 0.53 -14.89
N GLU A 104 0.94 0.13 -16.14
CA GLU A 104 0.65 -1.22 -16.62
C GLU A 104 1.52 -2.28 -15.92
N GLU A 105 2.80 -1.98 -15.66
CA GLU A 105 3.70 -2.87 -14.90
C GLU A 105 3.20 -3.06 -13.45
N LEU A 106 2.79 -1.98 -12.78
CA LEU A 106 2.22 -2.03 -11.44
C LEU A 106 0.88 -2.79 -11.43
N LYS A 107 0.01 -2.55 -12.42
CA LYS A 107 -1.25 -3.27 -12.60
C LYS A 107 -1.02 -4.76 -12.75
N GLU A 108 -0.06 -5.17 -13.58
CA GLU A 108 0.27 -6.58 -13.78
C GLU A 108 0.76 -7.21 -12.47
N THR A 109 1.66 -6.52 -11.75
CA THR A 109 2.18 -6.95 -10.45
C THR A 109 1.07 -7.12 -9.41
N LEU A 110 0.17 -6.15 -9.31
CA LEU A 110 -0.97 -6.20 -8.40
C LEU A 110 -1.96 -7.30 -8.79
N THR A 111 -2.17 -7.52 -10.08
CA THR A 111 -3.04 -8.59 -10.58
C THR A 111 -2.47 -9.97 -10.26
N LYS A 112 -1.15 -10.16 -10.38
CA LYS A 112 -0.49 -11.40 -9.94
C LYS A 112 -0.64 -11.63 -8.44
N LYS A 113 -0.59 -10.56 -7.63
CA LYS A 113 -0.65 -10.64 -6.16
C LYS A 113 -2.07 -10.81 -5.60
N TYR A 114 -3.04 -10.07 -6.13
CA TYR A 114 -4.40 -9.97 -5.58
C TYR A 114 -5.47 -10.61 -6.49
N GLY A 115 -5.08 -11.14 -7.64
CA GLY A 115 -6.00 -11.67 -8.65
C GLY A 115 -6.61 -10.56 -9.52
N LYS A 116 -7.69 -10.91 -10.22
CA LYS A 116 -8.37 -9.98 -11.14
C LYS A 116 -8.90 -8.74 -10.39
N PRO A 117 -8.71 -7.52 -10.91
CA PRO A 117 -9.26 -6.31 -10.30
C PRO A 117 -10.80 -6.37 -10.20
N LYS A 118 -11.33 -5.74 -9.14
CA LYS A 118 -12.76 -5.52 -8.93
C LYS A 118 -13.34 -4.47 -9.87
N MET A 119 -12.56 -3.43 -10.14
CA MET A 119 -12.88 -2.40 -11.13
C MET A 119 -11.67 -2.21 -12.04
N ASP A 120 -11.94 -2.18 -13.35
CA ASP A 120 -10.93 -1.92 -14.37
C ASP A 120 -11.40 -0.82 -15.31
N PHE A 121 -10.74 0.35 -15.23
CA PHE A 121 -10.94 1.46 -16.15
C PHE A 121 -9.69 1.58 -17.03
N PRO A 122 -9.69 0.96 -18.23
CA PRO A 122 -8.53 0.96 -19.14
C PRO A 122 -8.36 2.32 -19.86
N GLY A 123 -8.81 3.42 -19.26
CA GLY A 123 -8.77 4.77 -19.80
C GLY A 123 -10.14 5.47 -19.74
N VAL A 124 -10.26 6.47 -18.86
CA VAL A 124 -11.41 7.37 -18.78
C VAL A 124 -11.04 8.68 -19.47
N TRP A 125 -11.70 8.95 -20.60
CA TRP A 125 -11.51 10.19 -21.36
C TRP A 125 -12.52 11.25 -20.91
N LYS A 126 -12.04 12.41 -20.49
CA LYS A 126 -12.82 13.63 -20.23
C LYS A 126 -12.83 14.57 -21.43
N ASN A 127 -11.85 14.44 -22.33
CA ASN A 127 -11.72 15.23 -23.54
C ASN A 127 -10.99 14.41 -24.62
N ASP A 128 -11.59 14.30 -25.80
CA ASP A 128 -11.11 13.41 -26.87
C ASP A 128 -9.99 14.00 -27.75
N LEU A 129 -9.47 15.21 -27.46
CA LEU A 129 -8.47 15.92 -28.29
C LEU A 129 -7.25 15.06 -28.69
N TYR A 130 -6.77 14.18 -27.80
CA TYR A 130 -5.59 13.34 -28.01
C TYR A 130 -5.94 11.85 -28.19
N LYS A 131 -7.21 11.50 -28.28
CA LYS A 131 -7.70 10.12 -28.18
C LYS A 131 -7.20 9.22 -29.30
N ASP A 132 -7.17 9.76 -30.52
CA ASP A 132 -6.82 9.01 -31.72
C ASP A 132 -5.30 8.87 -31.93
N ASP A 133 -4.48 9.60 -31.17
CA ASP A 133 -3.03 9.56 -31.26
C ASP A 133 -2.39 9.11 -29.94
N LYS A 134 -2.06 7.82 -29.88
CA LYS A 134 -1.41 7.18 -28.73
C LYS A 134 -0.08 7.82 -28.34
N SER A 135 0.63 8.44 -29.29
CA SER A 135 1.89 9.13 -28.96
C SER A 135 1.69 10.33 -28.04
N HIS A 136 0.46 10.85 -27.94
CA HIS A 136 0.08 11.98 -27.09
C HIS A 136 -0.70 11.57 -25.83
N TRP A 137 -0.87 10.29 -25.51
CA TRP A 137 -1.68 9.88 -24.37
C TRP A 137 -1.10 10.31 -23.02
N GLY A 138 0.21 10.27 -22.84
CA GLY A 138 0.88 10.82 -21.66
C GLY A 138 0.67 12.33 -21.54
N MET A 139 0.64 13.05 -22.66
CA MET A 139 0.26 14.47 -22.66
C MET A 139 -1.20 14.62 -22.22
N ALA A 140 -2.11 13.82 -22.76
CA ALA A 140 -3.52 13.80 -22.37
C ALA A 140 -3.72 13.58 -20.87
N ILE A 141 -2.94 12.68 -20.26
CA ILE A 141 -2.96 12.46 -18.81
C ILE A 141 -2.50 13.71 -18.07
N SER A 142 -1.38 14.30 -18.50
CA SER A 142 -0.80 15.46 -17.82
C SER A 142 -1.69 16.70 -17.81
N VAL A 143 -2.64 16.80 -18.75
CA VAL A 143 -3.63 17.89 -18.82
C VAL A 143 -5.03 17.45 -18.37
N GLY A 144 -5.16 16.27 -17.76
CA GLY A 144 -6.42 15.77 -17.18
C GLY A 144 -7.46 15.28 -18.19
N HIS A 145 -7.08 15.10 -19.46
CA HIS A 145 -7.98 14.57 -20.50
C HIS A 145 -8.18 13.06 -20.39
N LEU A 146 -7.16 12.32 -19.92
CA LEU A 146 -7.16 10.87 -19.76
C LEU A 146 -6.75 10.50 -18.33
N ALA A 147 -7.39 9.47 -17.77
CA ALA A 147 -6.96 8.86 -16.51
C ALA A 147 -7.14 7.34 -16.54
N TYR A 148 -6.29 6.62 -15.82
CA TYR A 148 -6.43 5.18 -15.60
C TYR A 148 -6.72 4.88 -14.13
N GLY A 149 -7.49 3.83 -13.89
CA GLY A 149 -7.91 3.45 -12.54
C GLY A 149 -8.22 1.97 -12.41
N ASN A 150 -7.62 1.32 -11.41
CA ASN A 150 -7.93 -0.05 -11.03
C ASN A 150 -8.11 -0.18 -9.52
N SER A 151 -8.91 -1.16 -9.10
CA SER A 151 -9.03 -1.48 -7.69
C SER A 151 -9.07 -2.97 -7.40
N TRP A 152 -8.47 -3.36 -6.28
CA TRP A 152 -8.53 -4.68 -5.69
C TRP A 152 -8.99 -4.57 -4.24
N GLU A 153 -9.28 -5.71 -3.64
CA GLU A 153 -9.72 -5.77 -2.26
C GLU A 153 -9.20 -7.02 -1.55
N THR A 154 -8.82 -6.85 -0.30
CA THR A 154 -8.68 -7.93 0.68
C THR A 154 -9.88 -7.85 1.65
N PRO A 155 -9.99 -8.74 2.66
CA PRO A 155 -11.04 -8.61 3.67
C PRO A 155 -11.05 -7.25 4.38
N ASN A 156 -9.87 -6.69 4.69
CA ASN A 156 -9.74 -5.46 5.50
C ASN A 156 -9.31 -4.22 4.71
N THR A 157 -8.85 -4.39 3.46
CA THR A 157 -8.18 -3.32 2.71
C THR A 157 -8.80 -3.14 1.33
N LYS A 158 -9.03 -1.88 0.94
CA LYS A 158 -9.29 -1.47 -0.43
C LYS A 158 -7.99 -0.98 -1.04
N ILE A 159 -7.67 -1.47 -2.24
CA ILE A 159 -6.42 -1.18 -2.94
C ILE A 159 -6.77 -0.46 -4.23
N SER A 160 -6.14 0.68 -4.51
CA SER A 160 -6.42 1.48 -5.70
C SER A 160 -5.13 1.90 -6.38
N LEU A 161 -5.02 1.64 -7.68
CA LEU A 161 -3.96 2.14 -8.53
C LEU A 161 -4.55 3.19 -9.47
N MET A 162 -3.97 4.38 -9.47
CA MET A 162 -4.45 5.53 -10.25
C MET A 162 -3.29 6.17 -11.00
N LEU A 163 -3.53 6.48 -12.27
CA LEU A 163 -2.68 7.33 -13.08
C LEU A 163 -3.53 8.48 -13.61
N SER A 164 -3.20 9.69 -13.18
CA SER A 164 -3.92 10.90 -13.56
C SER A 164 -2.97 12.07 -13.64
N GLY A 165 -3.42 13.20 -14.16
CA GLY A 165 -2.64 14.41 -14.11
C GLY A 165 -3.50 15.66 -14.22
N ASP A 166 -2.89 16.77 -13.85
CA ASP A 166 -3.41 18.11 -14.03
C ASP A 166 -2.22 19.08 -14.12
N ASN A 167 -2.42 20.18 -14.83
CA ASN A 167 -1.44 21.25 -14.97
C ASN A 167 -0.03 20.75 -15.33
N TYR A 168 0.04 19.82 -16.30
CA TYR A 168 1.24 19.17 -16.83
C TYR A 168 1.99 18.24 -15.86
N LYS A 169 1.43 17.99 -14.67
CA LYS A 169 1.98 17.06 -13.69
C LYS A 169 1.19 15.77 -13.71
N ILE A 170 1.90 14.65 -13.74
CA ILE A 170 1.33 13.30 -13.72
C ILE A 170 1.59 12.70 -12.33
N GLU A 171 0.55 12.10 -11.76
CA GLU A 171 0.59 11.38 -10.50
C GLU A 171 0.27 9.90 -10.75
N LEU A 172 1.18 9.04 -10.34
CA LEU A 172 0.99 7.59 -10.29
C LEU A 172 0.97 7.15 -8.82
N VAL A 173 -0.19 6.71 -8.37
CA VAL A 173 -0.45 6.44 -6.94
C VAL A 173 -1.02 5.04 -6.77
N LEU A 174 -0.40 4.27 -5.87
CA LEU A 174 -0.92 3.02 -5.36
C LEU A 174 -1.31 3.19 -3.88
N SER A 175 -2.62 3.19 -3.61
CA SER A 175 -3.19 3.44 -2.29
C SER A 175 -3.79 2.19 -1.68
N TYR A 176 -3.62 2.03 -0.38
CA TYR A 176 -4.17 1.00 0.49
C TYR A 176 -4.96 1.67 1.60
N THR A 177 -6.28 1.42 1.67
CA THR A 177 -7.18 2.08 2.61
C THR A 177 -7.91 1.05 3.46
N SER A 178 -8.01 1.34 4.75
CA SER A 178 -8.79 0.52 5.69
C SER A 178 -10.27 0.54 5.34
N LYS A 179 -10.87 -0.64 5.16
CA LYS A 179 -12.32 -0.79 5.05
C LYS A 179 -13.02 -0.59 6.39
N GLY A 180 -12.40 -1.05 7.47
CA GLY A 180 -12.97 -0.99 8.82
C GLY A 180 -13.05 0.43 9.40
N LEU A 181 -12.22 1.34 8.91
CA LEU A 181 -12.17 2.74 9.36
C LEU A 181 -12.79 3.73 8.36
N GLU A 182 -13.27 3.28 7.20
CA GLU A 182 -13.72 4.15 6.09
C GLU A 182 -14.81 5.14 6.52
N GLU A 183 -15.89 4.65 7.14
CA GLU A 183 -17.02 5.48 7.57
C GLU A 183 -16.63 6.44 8.71
N TRP A 184 -15.79 5.98 9.64
CA TRP A 184 -15.29 6.82 10.74
C TRP A 184 -14.41 7.96 10.22
N VAL A 185 -13.50 7.68 9.29
CA VAL A 185 -12.67 8.70 8.63
C VAL A 185 -13.53 9.72 7.90
N LYS A 186 -14.53 9.25 7.15
CA LYS A 186 -15.45 10.12 6.40
C LYS A 186 -16.17 11.10 7.33
N GLN A 187 -16.75 10.62 8.43
CA GLN A 187 -17.48 11.45 9.39
C GLN A 187 -16.60 12.52 10.05
N ILE A 188 -15.35 12.21 10.38
CA ILE A 188 -14.44 13.19 10.98
C ILE A 188 -14.07 14.26 9.95
N LYS A 189 -13.68 13.87 8.73
CA LYS A 189 -13.31 14.82 7.67
C LYS A 189 -14.46 15.74 7.27
N GLU A 190 -15.68 15.23 7.21
CA GLU A 190 -16.88 16.04 6.95
C GLU A 190 -17.11 17.08 8.07
N LYS A 191 -16.97 16.68 9.33
CA LYS A 191 -17.07 17.59 10.48
C LYS A 191 -15.98 18.66 10.49
N GLU A 192 -14.75 18.31 10.12
CA GLU A 192 -13.65 19.27 9.99
C GLU A 192 -13.92 20.28 8.88
N SER A 193 -14.28 19.82 7.68
CA SER A 193 -14.61 20.70 6.55
C SER A 193 -15.79 21.64 6.83
N SER A 194 -16.75 21.21 7.66
CA SER A 194 -17.92 22.02 8.04
C SER A 194 -17.62 23.09 9.09
N LYS A 195 -16.46 23.03 9.77
CA LYS A 195 -16.04 24.06 10.74
C LYS A 195 -15.33 25.25 10.07
N ASP A 196 -14.90 25.08 8.83
CA ASP A 196 -14.21 26.11 8.04
C ASP A 196 -15.20 27.03 7.28
N PHE A 197 -16.51 26.81 7.45
CA PHE A 197 -17.61 27.63 6.93
C PHE A 197 -18.43 28.24 8.07
#